data_AF-A0A935GR98-F1
#
_entry.id   AF-A0A935GR98-F1
#
_cell.length_a   1.000
_cell.length_b   1.000
_cell.length_c   1.000
_cell.angle_alpha   90.00
_cell.angle_beta   90.00
_cell.angle_gamma   90.00
#
_symmetry.space_group_name_H-M   'P 1'
#
loop_
_entity.id
_entity.type
_entity.pdbx_description
1 polymer ?
#
loop_
_entity_poly.entity_id
_entity_poly.type
_entity_poly.pdbx_seq_one_letter_code
_entity_poly.pdbx_strand_id
1 'polypeptide(L)'
;MPTAPPSPQSPPGQTPAQPRNPLHGLTLEAIVTALVAHYGWDGLAGRIPVRCFTFDPSVKSSLKFLRKTPWARDKVENLYLLMLRIK
;
A
#
# COMPACT_ATOMS: atom_id res chain seq x y z
N MET A 1 24.02 31.44 -1.45
CA MET A 1 23.22 30.68 -0.47
C MET A 1 21.77 31.13 -0.62
N PRO A 2 20.72 30.29 -0.67
CA PRO A 2 20.53 28.87 -0.24
C PRO A 2 20.24 27.88 -1.41
N THR A 3 20.84 26.67 -1.48
CA THR A 3 20.51 25.34 -0.89
C THR A 3 19.38 24.55 -1.62
N ALA A 4 19.73 23.40 -2.21
CA ALA A 4 18.90 22.46 -2.99
C ALA A 4 17.92 21.60 -2.12
N PRO A 5 16.94 20.83 -2.69
CA PRO A 5 17.25 19.61 -3.46
C PRO A 5 16.42 19.39 -4.76
N PRO A 6 16.89 18.54 -5.68
CA PRO A 6 16.12 18.08 -6.83
C PRO A 6 15.04 17.10 -6.36
N SER A 7 13.80 17.33 -6.76
CA SER A 7 12.70 16.38 -6.56
C SER A 7 12.79 15.27 -7.60
N PRO A 8 12.98 13.99 -7.24
CA PRO A 8 12.73 12.89 -8.16
C PRO A 8 11.25 12.52 -8.07
N GLN A 9 10.38 13.41 -8.58
CA GLN A 9 8.98 13.06 -8.80
C GLN A 9 8.85 12.43 -10.18
N SER A 10 8.82 11.10 -10.25
CA SER A 10 8.03 10.26 -11.18
C SER A 10 8.53 8.80 -11.22
N PRO A 11 7.72 7.83 -11.67
CA PRO A 11 6.36 7.97 -12.20
C PRO A 11 5.38 7.10 -11.42
N PRO A 12 4.07 7.25 -11.61
CA PRO A 12 3.44 6.01 -12.07
C PRO A 12 2.37 6.33 -13.09
N GLY A 13 2.49 5.76 -14.29
CA GLY A 13 1.54 5.98 -15.37
C GLY A 13 0.09 5.84 -14.91
N GLN A 14 -0.62 6.96 -14.91
CA GLN A 14 -2.03 6.94 -15.29
C GLN A 14 -2.08 6.45 -16.74
N THR A 15 -2.74 5.32 -16.97
CA THR A 15 -3.57 5.18 -18.17
C THR A 15 -5.03 5.17 -17.74
N PRO A 16 -5.91 5.77 -18.56
CA PRO A 16 -7.21 6.26 -18.17
C PRO A 16 -8.22 5.11 -18.05
N ALA A 17 -9.26 5.30 -17.24
CA ALA A 17 -10.56 4.63 -17.30
C ALA A 17 -10.57 3.22 -17.94
N GLN A 18 -10.51 2.17 -17.11
CA GLN A 18 -10.99 0.84 -17.50
C GLN A 18 -12.38 0.63 -16.89
N PRO A 19 -13.49 0.88 -17.63
CA PRO A 19 -14.86 0.78 -17.13
C PRO A 19 -15.36 -0.68 -17.12
N ARG A 20 -14.54 -1.63 -16.69
CA ARG A 20 -14.89 -3.06 -16.68
C ARG A 20 -13.88 -3.90 -15.92
N ASN A 21 -14.07 -4.06 -14.60
CA ASN A 21 -14.03 -5.42 -14.06
C ASN A 21 -14.72 -5.48 -12.68
N PRO A 22 -15.99 -5.91 -12.63
CA PRO A 22 -16.77 -5.90 -11.39
C PRO A 22 -16.31 -6.95 -10.36
N LEU A 23 -15.63 -8.04 -10.73
CA LEU A 23 -15.43 -9.20 -9.84
C LEU A 23 -14.25 -10.11 -10.27
N HIS A 24 -12.98 -9.81 -9.98
CA HIS A 24 -11.99 -10.91 -10.08
C HIS A 24 -10.87 -10.87 -9.03
N GLY A 25 -11.01 -11.76 -8.03
CA GLY A 25 -9.92 -12.29 -7.20
C GLY A 25 -9.22 -11.29 -6.29
N LEU A 26 -9.71 -11.14 -5.05
CA LEU A 26 -9.11 -10.27 -4.04
C LEU A 26 -7.65 -10.66 -3.79
N THR A 27 -6.69 -9.87 -4.29
CA THR A 27 -5.26 -10.12 -4.12
C THR A 27 -4.68 -9.28 -2.97
N LEU A 28 -3.52 -9.67 -2.46
CA LEU A 28 -2.74 -8.84 -1.53
C LEU A 28 -2.54 -7.40 -2.04
N GLU A 29 -2.46 -7.23 -3.36
CA GLU A 29 -2.34 -5.91 -3.98
C GLU A 29 -3.58 -5.05 -3.75
N ALA A 30 -4.76 -5.63 -3.92
CA ALA A 30 -6.03 -4.97 -3.68
C ALA A 30 -6.22 -4.63 -2.20
N ILE A 31 -5.84 -5.55 -1.30
CA ILE A 31 -5.90 -5.34 0.15
C ILE A 31 -5.02 -4.15 0.57
N VAL A 32 -3.76 -4.13 0.15
CA VAL A 32 -2.83 -3.03 0.45
C VAL A 32 -3.36 -1.72 -0.14
N THR A 33 -3.83 -1.73 -1.39
CA THR A 33 -4.37 -0.53 -2.05
C THR A 33 -5.58 0.04 -1.31
N ALA A 34 -6.51 -0.81 -0.87
CA ALA A 34 -7.68 -0.40 -0.09
C ALA A 34 -7.30 0.15 1.29
N LEU A 35 -6.36 -0.51 1.99
CA LEU A 35 -5.87 -0.04 3.28
C LEU A 35 -5.14 1.30 3.16
N VAL A 36 -4.33 1.48 2.12
CA VAL A 36 -3.63 2.75 1.85
C VAL A 36 -4.63 3.84 1.49
N ALA A 37 -5.65 3.54 0.69
CA ALA A 37 -6.70 4.51 0.35
C ALA A 37 -7.52 4.95 1.56
N HIS A 38 -7.67 4.09 2.58
CA HIS A 38 -8.45 4.39 3.77
C HIS A 38 -7.63 4.99 4.92
N TYR A 39 -6.47 4.42 5.23
CA TYR A 39 -5.62 4.81 6.37
C TYR A 39 -4.39 5.64 5.98
N GLY A 40 -3.99 5.62 4.71
CA GLY A 40 -2.71 6.15 4.27
C GLY A 40 -1.51 5.31 4.75
N TRP A 41 -0.34 5.62 4.19
CA TRP A 41 0.90 4.91 4.52
C TRP A 41 1.35 5.15 5.97
N ASP A 42 1.12 6.34 6.51
CA ASP A 42 1.45 6.69 7.90
C ASP A 42 0.62 5.88 8.90
N GLY A 43 -0.70 5.80 8.67
CA GLY A 43 -1.60 5.00 9.49
C GLY A 43 -1.32 3.49 9.42
N LEU A 44 -0.79 3.01 8.29
CA LEU A 44 -0.29 1.65 8.12
C LEU A 44 1.03 1.43 8.85
N ALA A 45 1.99 2.36 8.76
CA ALA A 45 3.27 2.29 9.45
C ALA A 45 3.12 2.27 10.98
N GLY A 46 2.15 3.00 11.53
CA GLY A 46 1.84 2.98 12.95
C GLY A 46 1.25 1.65 13.45
N ARG A 47 0.54 0.91 12.58
CA ARG A 47 -0.11 -0.37 12.91
C ARG A 47 0.77 -1.57 12.59
N ILE A 48 1.55 -1.44 11.53
CA ILE A 48 2.46 -2.43 10.98
C ILE A 48 3.80 -1.71 10.85
N PRO A 49 4.67 -1.79 11.87
CA PRO A 49 5.93 -1.06 11.91
C PRO A 49 6.94 -1.69 10.94
N VAL A 50 6.67 -1.55 9.65
CA VAL A 50 7.53 -2.03 8.57
C VAL A 50 8.13 -0.84 7.84
N ARG A 51 9.45 -0.88 7.66
CA ARG A 51 10.20 0.15 6.93
C ARG A 51 9.68 0.37 5.50
N CYS A 52 9.03 -0.62 4.92
CA CYS A 52 8.46 -0.51 3.58
C CYS A 52 7.39 0.59 3.48
N PHE A 53 6.61 0.84 4.55
CA PHE A 53 5.57 1.87 4.53
C PHE A 53 6.10 3.27 4.85
N THR A 54 7.27 3.38 5.51
CA THR A 54 7.87 4.67 5.89
C THR A 54 8.91 5.17 4.89
N PHE A 55 9.65 4.26 4.25
CA PHE A 55 10.82 4.61 3.42
C PHE A 55 10.53 4.57 1.92
N ASP A 56 9.70 3.62 1.47
CA ASP A 56 9.37 3.45 0.05
C ASP A 56 7.89 3.04 -0.10
N PRO A 57 6.95 3.96 0.20
CA PRO A 57 5.51 3.69 0.26
C PRO A 57 4.94 3.46 -1.14
N SER A 58 5.12 2.23 -1.63
CA SER A 58 4.60 1.78 -2.91
C SER A 58 4.01 0.38 -2.79
N VAL A 59 2.91 0.15 -3.51
CA VAL A 59 2.19 -1.13 -3.48
C VAL A 59 3.10 -2.29 -3.95
N LYS A 60 3.92 -2.07 -4.99
CA LYS A 60 4.88 -3.08 -5.48
C LYS A 60 5.98 -3.40 -4.47
N SER A 61 6.51 -2.38 -3.79
CA SER A 61 7.53 -2.54 -2.74
C SER A 61 6.96 -3.30 -1.55
N SER A 62 5.74 -2.94 -1.15
CA SER A 62 4.96 -3.60 -0.10
C SER A 62 4.75 -5.07 -0.42
N LEU A 63 4.29 -5.42 -1.62
CA LEU A 63 4.12 -6.81 -2.03
C LEU A 63 5.43 -7.61 -2.05
N LYS A 64 6.54 -7.00 -2.45
CA LYS A 64 7.86 -7.64 -2.42
C LYS A 64 8.30 -7.89 -0.97
N PHE A 65 7.96 -6.97 -0.06
CA PHE A 65 8.19 -7.12 1.38
C PHE A 65 7.30 -8.19 2.00
N LEU A 66 5.99 -8.17 1.75
CA LEU A 66 5.02 -9.15 2.25
C LEU A 66 5.35 -10.58 1.78
N ARG A 67 5.98 -10.73 0.61
CA ARG A 67 6.52 -12.02 0.14
C ARG A 67 7.74 -12.52 0.92
N LYS A 68 8.57 -11.61 1.44
CA LYS A 68 9.74 -11.94 2.27
C LYS A 68 9.41 -12.07 3.75
N THR A 69 8.32 -11.47 4.20
CA THR A 69 7.97 -11.32 5.61
C THR A 69 6.53 -11.80 5.84
N PRO A 70 6.32 -13.10 6.10
CA PRO A 70 4.98 -13.69 6.18
C PRO A 70 4.13 -13.15 7.34
N TRP A 71 4.75 -12.79 8.47
CA TRP A 71 4.00 -12.18 9.59
C TRP A 71 3.42 -10.81 9.22
N ALA A 72 4.09 -10.05 8.34
CA ALA A 72 3.62 -8.74 7.90
C ALA A 72 2.44 -8.89 6.94
N ARG A 73 2.46 -9.93 6.09
CA ARG A 73 1.33 -10.34 5.27
C ARG A 73 0.10 -10.61 6.12
N ASP A 74 0.24 -11.47 7.14
CA ASP A 74 -0.84 -11.80 8.05
C ASP A 74 -1.42 -10.56 8.73
N LYS A 75 -0.55 -9.66 9.22
CA LYS A 75 -0.94 -8.36 9.78
C LYS A 75 -1.75 -7.49 8.82
N VAL A 76 -1.36 -7.41 7.54
CA VAL A 76 -2.07 -6.64 6.51
C VAL A 76 -3.45 -7.25 6.23
N GLU A 77 -3.54 -8.57 6.08
CA GLU A 77 -4.81 -9.26 5.88
C GLU A 77 -5.74 -9.09 7.09
N ASN A 78 -5.22 -9.22 8.30
CA ASN A 78 -5.98 -9.06 9.53
C ASN A 78 -6.46 -7.60 9.71
N LEU A 79 -5.63 -6.63 9.32
CA LEU A 79 -6.03 -5.22 9.32
C LEU A 79 -7.17 -4.95 8.34
N TYR A 80 -7.13 -5.59 7.17
CA TYR A 80 -8.19 -5.49 6.18
C TYR A 80 -9.50 -6.12 6.66
N LEU A 81 -9.43 -7.27 7.33
CA LEU A 81 -10.61 -7.89 7.96
C LEU A 81 -11.19 -6.99 9.05
N LEU A 82 -10.34 -6.38 9.87
CA LEU A 82 -10.77 -5.42 10.89
C LEU A 82 -11.48 -4.22 10.25
N MET A 83 -10.90 -3.66 9.18
CA MET A 83 -11.50 -2.58 8.41
C MET A 83 -12.86 -2.99 7.80
N LEU A 84 -12.98 -4.21 7.29
CA LEU A 84 -14.23 -4.71 6.71
C LEU A 84 -15.30 -4.95 7.78
N ARG A 85 -14.90 -5.29 9.01
CA ARG A 85 -15.82 -5.52 10.13
C ARG A 85 -16.41 -4.23 10.70
N ILE A 86 -15.66 -3.12 10.63
CA ILE A 86 -16.11 -1.80 11.11
C ILE A 86 -16.85 -0.99 10.04
N LYS A 87 -16.95 -1.51 8.81
CA LYS A 87 -17.61 -0.88 7.68
C LYS A 87 -19.00 -1.45 7.49
#